data_AF-A0A2I0TRN4-F1
#
_entry.id   AF-A0A2I0TRN4-F1
#
_cell.length_a   1.000
_cell.length_b   1.000
_cell.length_c   1.000
_cell.angle_alpha   90.00
_cell.angle_beta   90.00
_cell.angle_gamma   90.00
#
_symmetry.space_group_name_H-M   'P 1'
#
loop_
_entity.id
_entity.type
_entity.pdbx_description
1 polymer ?
#
loop_
_entity_poly.entity_id
_entity_poly.type
_entity_poly.pdbx_seq_one_letter_code
_entity_poly.pdbx_strand_id
1 'polypeptide(L)'
;MKPPQYSKKKDQLAERLKCSKYTEEWWITMSKQVLATAKMMDVLLKKFHEETHMEAAAIMSSVERYAIGPKMQSGADVVVRRCQTCCGNNPEIQRKPPAGKTLAALSEEVAQVREATLENRAAIDYLLLRPNPGCEEFKGMCCCNLSVENCLKD
;
A
#
# COMPACT_ATOMS: atom_id res chain seq x y z
N MET A 1 -22.12 11.51 28.57
CA MET A 1 -21.08 10.55 28.14
C MET A 1 -20.58 9.86 29.39
N LYS A 2 -20.62 8.52 29.49
CA LYS A 2 -20.13 7.84 30.70
C LYS A 2 -18.60 7.97 30.79
N PRO A 3 -18.04 8.15 32.00
CA PRO A 3 -16.60 8.23 32.18
C PRO A 3 -15.93 6.93 31.72
N PRO A 4 -14.77 7.01 31.08
CA PRO A 4 -14.06 5.83 30.62
C PRO A 4 -13.48 5.05 31.79
N GLN A 5 -13.63 3.73 31.76
CA GLN A 5 -12.95 2.85 32.70
C GLN A 5 -11.48 2.73 32.31
N TYR A 6 -10.62 3.42 33.06
CA TYR A 6 -9.17 3.30 32.93
C TYR A 6 -8.67 2.06 33.66
N SER A 7 -7.83 1.26 32.99
CA SER A 7 -7.09 0.19 33.64
C SER A 7 -5.92 0.76 34.46
N LYS A 8 -5.45 0.07 35.49
CA LYS A 8 -4.26 0.48 36.30
C LYS A 8 -3.04 0.90 35.46
N LYS A 9 -2.78 0.23 34.32
CA LYS A 9 -1.68 0.59 33.39
C LYS A 9 -1.86 1.96 32.73
N LYS A 10 -3.11 2.40 32.54
CA LYS A 10 -3.44 3.71 31.98
C LYS A 10 -3.35 4.81 33.02
N ASP A 11 -3.66 4.53 34.28
CA ASP A 11 -3.46 5.50 35.36
C ASP A 11 -1.98 5.81 35.55
N GLN A 12 -1.12 4.78 35.53
CA GLN A 12 0.34 4.94 35.52
C GLN A 12 0.83 5.76 34.30
N LEU A 13 0.23 5.56 33.13
CA LEU A 13 0.55 6.35 31.94
C LEU A 13 0.11 7.81 32.11
N ALA A 14 -1.05 8.05 32.71
CA ALA A 14 -1.57 9.40 32.98
C ALA A 14 -0.67 10.15 33.97
N GLU A 15 -0.17 9.48 35.01
CA GLU A 15 0.80 10.03 35.96
C GLU A 15 2.11 10.41 35.26
N ARG A 16 2.66 9.52 34.42
CA ARG A 16 3.87 9.80 33.63
C ARG A 16 3.69 10.97 32.67
N LEU A 17 2.50 11.13 32.09
CA LEU A 17 2.13 12.22 31.20
C LEU A 17 1.75 13.51 31.96
N LYS A 18 1.85 13.51 33.30
CA LYS A 18 1.47 14.63 34.18
C LYS A 18 0.04 15.12 33.93
N CYS A 19 -0.87 14.17 33.68
CA CYS A 19 -2.27 14.48 33.48
C CYS A 19 -2.93 14.88 34.79
N SER A 20 -3.90 15.79 34.73
CA SER A 20 -4.81 16.10 35.83
C SER A 20 -6.15 15.39 35.62
N LYS A 21 -6.84 15.07 36.72
CA LYS A 21 -8.22 14.55 36.64
C LYS A 21 -9.19 15.72 36.57
N TYR A 22 -10.00 15.75 35.53
CA TYR A 22 -11.15 16.64 35.39
C TYR A 22 -12.42 15.87 35.78
N THR A 23 -13.26 16.47 36.63
CA THR A 23 -14.51 15.88 37.14
C THR A 23 -14.32 14.42 37.57
N GLU A 24 -13.33 14.20 38.44
CA GLU A 24 -12.88 12.95 39.10
C GLU A 24 -12.57 11.70 38.24
N GLU A 25 -12.92 11.71 36.95
CA GLU A 25 -12.88 10.48 36.14
C GLU A 25 -12.29 10.66 34.73
N TRP A 26 -11.92 11.88 34.31
CA TRP A 26 -11.30 12.12 33.00
C TRP A 26 -9.85 12.58 33.16
N TRP A 27 -8.92 11.88 32.52
CA TRP A 27 -7.53 12.30 32.48
C TRP A 27 -7.32 13.34 31.38
N ILE A 28 -6.81 14.52 31.74
CA ILE A 28 -6.50 15.63 30.82
C ILE A 28 -5.02 15.97 30.91
N THR A 29 -4.35 16.13 29.77
CA THR A 29 -2.94 16.53 29.70
C THR A 29 -2.77 18.02 30.02
N MET A 30 -1.53 18.47 30.27
CA MET A 30 -1.25 19.91 30.47
C MET A 30 -1.68 20.79 29.29
N SER A 31 -1.65 20.22 28.08
CA SER A 31 -2.12 20.82 26.82
C SER A 31 -3.65 20.79 26.64
N LYS A 32 -4.41 20.43 27.67
CA LYS A 32 -5.88 20.31 27.68
C LYS A 32 -6.45 19.25 26.72
N GLN A 33 -5.67 18.23 26.37
CA GLN A 33 -6.14 17.11 25.56
C GLN A 33 -6.65 15.98 26.47
N VAL A 34 -7.73 15.33 26.05
CA VAL A 34 -8.30 14.18 26.78
C VAL A 34 -7.49 12.92 26.51
N LEU A 35 -7.12 12.18 27.56
CA LEU A 35 -6.48 10.88 27.41
C LEU A 35 -7.52 9.80 27.06
N ALA A 36 -7.63 9.48 25.78
CA ALA A 36 -8.63 8.56 25.25
C ALA A 36 -8.21 7.09 25.40
N THR A 37 -9.19 6.22 25.68
CA THR A 37 -9.03 4.75 25.58
C THR A 37 -9.06 4.30 24.12
N ALA A 38 -8.62 3.07 23.83
CA ALA A 38 -8.67 2.53 22.47
C ALA A 38 -10.10 2.55 21.90
N LYS A 39 -11.10 2.19 22.71
CA LYS A 39 -12.53 2.24 22.33
C LYS A 39 -12.98 3.66 22.00
N MET A 40 -12.55 4.65 22.78
CA MET A 40 -12.89 6.05 22.51
C MET A 40 -12.22 6.54 21.24
N MET A 41 -10.95 6.18 21.01
CA MET A 41 -10.24 6.52 19.78
C MET A 41 -10.94 5.96 18.55
N ASP A 42 -11.38 4.69 18.57
CA ASP A 42 -12.12 4.10 17.47
C ASP A 42 -13.39 4.89 17.14
N VAL A 43 -14.15 5.30 18.16
CA VAL A 43 -15.36 6.10 17.99
C VAL A 43 -15.05 7.50 17.45
N LEU A 44 -14.04 8.18 17.99
CA LEU A 44 -13.64 9.52 17.55
C LEU A 44 -13.15 9.51 16.10
N LEU A 45 -12.21 8.61 15.77
CA LEU A 45 -11.66 8.50 14.42
C LEU A 45 -12.76 8.19 13.39
N LYS A 46 -13.68 7.29 13.73
CA LYS A 46 -14.82 6.96 12.87
C LYS A 46 -15.73 8.17 12.64
N LYS A 47 -16.11 8.87 13.72
CA LYS A 47 -16.95 10.08 13.67
C LYS A 47 -16.35 11.19 12.82
N PHE A 48 -15.11 11.58 13.10
CA PHE A 48 -14.41 12.61 12.34
C PHE A 48 -14.28 12.25 10.86
N HIS A 49 -14.02 10.97 10.56
CA HIS A 49 -13.90 10.51 9.19
C HIS A 49 -15.23 10.47 8.44
N GLU A 50 -16.32 10.02 9.07
CA GLU A 50 -17.66 10.00 8.46
C GLU A 50 -18.14 11.41 8.08
N GLU A 51 -17.76 12.43 8.86
CA GLU A 51 -18.17 13.81 8.61
C GLU A 51 -17.34 14.50 7.52
N THR A 52 -16.08 14.09 7.32
CA THR A 52 -15.11 14.87 6.53
C THR A 52 -14.42 14.11 5.40
N HIS A 53 -14.42 12.77 5.44
CA HIS A 53 -13.71 11.90 4.52
C HIS A 53 -12.23 12.25 4.30
N MET A 54 -11.60 12.88 5.30
CA MET A 54 -10.21 13.29 5.24
C MET A 54 -9.22 12.11 5.23
N GLU A 55 -8.02 12.37 4.73
CA GLU A 55 -6.87 11.49 4.86
C GLU A 55 -6.50 11.24 6.34
N ALA A 56 -5.86 10.10 6.62
CA ALA A 56 -5.49 9.68 7.97
C ALA A 56 -4.68 10.74 8.73
N ALA A 57 -3.72 11.40 8.07
CA ALA A 57 -2.92 12.46 8.67
C ALA A 57 -3.76 13.70 9.07
N ALA A 58 -4.75 14.08 8.25
CA ALA A 58 -5.62 15.21 8.53
C ALA A 58 -6.64 14.91 9.65
N ILE A 59 -7.12 13.67 9.72
CA ILE A 59 -7.90 13.19 10.88
C ILE A 59 -7.05 13.31 12.14
N MET A 60 -5.79 12.89 12.06
CA MET A 60 -4.86 12.92 13.18
C MET A 60 -4.64 14.34 13.70
N SER A 61 -4.31 15.30 12.83
CA SER A 61 -4.18 16.71 13.23
C SER A 61 -5.47 17.28 13.84
N SER A 62 -6.63 16.79 13.40
CA SER A 62 -7.92 17.21 13.96
C SER A 62 -8.18 16.61 15.34
N VAL A 63 -7.97 15.31 15.50
CA VAL A 63 -8.22 14.59 16.74
C VAL A 63 -7.20 14.95 17.81
N GLU A 64 -5.94 15.16 17.46
CA GLU A 64 -4.89 15.58 18.38
C GLU A 64 -5.23 16.90 19.07
N ARG A 65 -5.99 17.82 18.46
CA ARG A 65 -6.43 19.04 19.15
C ARG A 65 -7.30 18.79 20.38
N TYR A 66 -7.96 17.64 20.46
CA TYR A 66 -8.94 17.33 21.50
C TYR A 66 -8.54 16.13 22.36
N ALA A 67 -7.86 15.12 21.79
CA ALA A 67 -7.58 13.87 22.46
C ALA A 67 -6.24 13.24 22.03
N ILE A 68 -5.60 12.56 22.99
CA ILE A 68 -4.43 11.71 22.76
C ILE A 68 -4.77 10.29 23.19
N GLY A 69 -4.38 9.30 22.40
CA GLY A 69 -4.66 7.90 22.69
C GLY A 69 -3.65 6.94 22.06
N PRO A 70 -3.79 5.63 22.31
CA PRO A 70 -2.96 4.63 21.65
C PRO A 70 -3.35 4.48 20.17
N LYS A 71 -2.37 4.09 19.34
CA LYS A 71 -2.60 3.65 17.94
C LYS A 71 -3.36 4.67 17.08
N MET A 72 -3.12 5.96 17.29
CA MET A 72 -3.92 7.00 16.63
C MET A 72 -3.78 6.95 15.09
N GLN A 73 -2.54 6.97 14.56
CA GLN A 73 -2.29 6.90 13.12
C GLN A 73 -2.79 5.59 12.50
N SER A 74 -2.37 4.45 13.06
CA SER A 74 -2.79 3.13 12.55
C SER A 74 -4.31 2.91 12.62
N GLY A 75 -4.97 3.48 13.63
CA GLY A 75 -6.43 3.51 13.72
C GLY A 75 -7.06 4.35 12.60
N ALA A 76 -6.52 5.56 12.36
CA ALA A 76 -6.96 6.43 11.27
C ALA A 76 -6.79 5.75 9.90
N ASP A 77 -5.65 5.10 9.66
CA ASP A 77 -5.38 4.36 8.42
C ASP A 77 -6.38 3.22 8.20
N VAL A 78 -6.82 2.55 9.26
CA VAL A 78 -7.82 1.47 9.19
C VAL A 78 -9.20 2.05 8.87
N VAL A 79 -9.57 3.18 9.47
CA VAL A 79 -10.85 3.86 9.21
C VAL A 79 -10.91 4.30 7.75
N VAL A 80 -9.87 4.99 7.26
CA VAL A 80 -9.79 5.47 5.87
C VAL A 80 -9.84 4.31 4.87
N ARG A 81 -9.06 3.24 5.08
CA ARG A 81 -9.04 2.07 4.17
C ARG A 81 -10.34 1.26 4.17
N ARG A 82 -11.20 1.42 5.16
CA ARG A 82 -12.52 0.76 5.21
C ARG A 82 -13.62 1.61 4.61
N CYS A 83 -13.36 2.88 4.32
CA CYS A 83 -14.34 3.82 3.82
C CYS A 83 -14.59 3.63 2.33
N GLN A 84 -15.86 3.42 1.96
CA GLN A 84 -16.24 3.24 0.56
C GLN A 84 -15.99 4.50 -0.28
N THR A 85 -16.30 5.68 0.26
CA THR A 85 -16.09 6.97 -0.42
C THR A 85 -14.62 7.20 -0.73
N CYS A 86 -13.74 7.00 0.25
CA CYS A 86 -12.31 7.22 0.07
C CYS A 86 -11.66 6.19 -0.86
N CYS A 87 -12.04 4.91 -0.75
CA CYS A 87 -11.57 3.87 -1.66
C CYS A 87 -12.08 4.06 -3.11
N GLY A 88 -13.26 4.64 -3.29
CA GLY A 88 -13.81 4.92 -4.63
C GLY A 88 -13.10 6.07 -5.34
N ASN A 89 -12.56 7.02 -4.58
CA ASN A 89 -11.98 8.26 -5.11
C ASN A 89 -10.44 8.25 -5.22
N ASN A 90 -9.75 7.29 -4.61
CA ASN A 90 -8.29 7.21 -4.68
C ASN A 90 -7.81 5.76 -4.97
N PRO A 91 -7.30 5.48 -6.19
CA PRO A 91 -6.81 4.15 -6.56
C PRO A 91 -5.58 3.69 -5.77
N GLU A 92 -4.86 4.60 -5.11
CA GLU A 92 -3.74 4.25 -4.20
C GLU A 92 -4.23 3.72 -2.83
N ILE A 93 -5.48 4.01 -2.43
CA ILE A 93 -6.08 3.48 -1.19
C ILE A 93 -6.66 2.08 -1.50
N GLN A 94 -5.78 1.12 -1.78
CA GLN A 94 -6.18 -0.26 -1.97
C GLN A 94 -6.60 -0.88 -0.63
N ARG A 95 -7.81 -1.44 -0.59
CA ARG A 95 -8.28 -2.24 0.55
C ARG A 95 -7.32 -3.39 0.75
N LYS A 96 -6.65 -3.47 1.91
CA LYS A 96 -5.83 -4.65 2.25
C LYS A 96 -6.75 -5.89 2.21
N PRO A 97 -6.52 -6.86 1.33
CA PRO A 97 -7.37 -8.04 1.26
C PRO A 97 -7.35 -8.78 2.60
N PRO A 98 -8.47 -9.36 3.05
CA PRO A 98 -8.47 -10.21 4.23
C PRO A 98 -7.54 -11.40 3.99
N ALA A 99 -6.75 -11.75 5.02
CA ALA A 99 -5.84 -12.88 4.98
C ALA A 99 -6.63 -14.16 4.63
N GLY A 100 -6.33 -14.74 3.46
CA GLY A 100 -7.03 -15.91 2.92
C GLY A 100 -7.41 -15.81 1.44
N LYS A 101 -7.54 -14.61 0.86
CA LYS A 101 -7.78 -14.43 -0.59
C LYS A 101 -6.50 -14.40 -1.45
N THR A 102 -5.34 -14.44 -0.82
CA THR A 102 -4.04 -14.25 -1.46
C THR A 102 -3.63 -15.41 -2.36
N LEU A 103 -4.05 -16.65 -2.05
CA LEU A 103 -3.67 -17.82 -2.86
C LEU A 103 -4.35 -17.86 -4.22
N ALA A 104 -5.62 -17.46 -4.31
CA ALA A 104 -6.35 -17.46 -5.59
C ALA A 104 -5.82 -16.38 -6.54
N ALA A 105 -5.60 -15.15 -6.03
CA ALA A 105 -5.03 -14.07 -6.82
C ALA A 105 -3.59 -14.37 -7.26
N LEU A 106 -2.74 -14.89 -6.36
CA LEU A 106 -1.38 -15.33 -6.73
C LEU A 106 -1.41 -16.47 -7.76
N SER A 107 -2.36 -17.39 -7.66
CA SER A 107 -2.49 -18.49 -8.62
C SER A 107 -2.85 -17.99 -10.02
N GLU A 108 -3.69 -16.95 -10.11
CA GLU A 108 -4.07 -16.33 -11.38
C GLU A 108 -2.92 -15.52 -11.99
N GLU A 109 -2.21 -14.73 -11.18
CA GLU A 109 -1.00 -14.01 -11.61
C GLU A 109 0.10 -14.98 -12.07
N VAL A 110 0.33 -16.08 -11.35
CA VAL A 110 1.30 -17.12 -11.75
C VAL A 110 0.89 -17.81 -13.05
N ALA A 111 -0.41 -18.01 -13.29
CA ALA A 111 -0.90 -18.59 -14.54
C ALA A 111 -0.62 -17.66 -15.73
N GLN A 112 -0.89 -16.37 -15.60
CA GLN A 112 -0.61 -15.36 -16.64
C GLN A 112 0.89 -15.25 -16.95
N VAL A 113 1.75 -15.25 -15.93
CA VAL A 113 3.21 -15.21 -16.11
C VAL A 113 3.72 -16.49 -16.79
N ARG A 114 3.16 -17.65 -16.43
CA ARG A 114 3.52 -18.94 -17.04
C ARG A 114 3.16 -18.97 -18.53
N GLU A 115 1.99 -18.46 -18.90
CA GLU A 115 1.54 -18.38 -20.30
C GLU A 115 2.48 -17.50 -21.12
N ALA A 116 2.74 -16.27 -20.68
CA ALA A 116 3.68 -15.36 -21.34
C ALA A 116 5.10 -15.97 -21.46
N THR A 117 5.54 -16.74 -20.46
CA THR A 117 6.84 -17.41 -20.50
C THR A 117 6.89 -18.50 -21.59
N LEU A 118 5.80 -19.25 -21.79
CA LEU A 118 5.71 -20.28 -22.83
C LEU A 118 5.69 -19.66 -24.23
N GLU A 119 4.95 -18.56 -24.41
CA GLU A 119 4.91 -17.81 -25.66
C GLU A 119 6.29 -17.24 -26.02
N ASN A 120 6.95 -16.59 -25.06
CA ASN A 120 8.30 -16.06 -25.24
C ASN A 120 9.31 -17.15 -25.61
N ARG A 121 9.21 -18.32 -24.96
CA ARG A 121 10.06 -19.46 -25.28
C ARG A 121 9.81 -19.99 -26.69
N ALA A 122 8.55 -20.13 -27.10
CA ALA A 122 8.19 -20.56 -28.45
C ALA A 122 8.68 -19.56 -29.52
N ALA A 123 8.61 -18.25 -29.23
CA ALA A 123 9.12 -17.21 -30.11
C ALA A 123 10.65 -17.28 -30.26
N ILE A 124 11.38 -17.47 -29.15
CA ILE A 124 12.83 -17.65 -29.17
C ILE A 124 13.21 -18.91 -29.97
N ASP A 125 12.56 -20.03 -29.71
CA ASP A 125 12.82 -21.29 -30.42
C ASP A 125 12.55 -21.13 -31.92
N TYR A 126 11.47 -20.44 -32.31
CA TYR A 126 11.20 -20.12 -33.71
C TYR A 126 12.33 -19.29 -34.33
N LEU A 127 12.81 -18.26 -33.63
CA LEU A 127 13.90 -17.40 -34.12
C LEU A 127 15.23 -18.15 -34.25
N LEU A 128 15.53 -19.08 -33.33
CA LEU A 128 16.76 -19.88 -33.34
C LEU A 128 16.71 -21.02 -34.37
N LEU A 129 15.52 -21.57 -34.63
CA LEU A 129 15.31 -22.64 -35.61
C LEU A 129 15.12 -22.12 -37.03
N ARG A 130 14.93 -20.79 -37.23
CA ARG A 130 14.93 -20.24 -38.59
C ARG A 130 16.29 -20.52 -39.22
N PRO A 131 16.34 -21.28 -40.33
CA PRO A 131 17.53 -21.32 -41.16
C PRO A 131 17.84 -19.87 -41.51
N ASN A 132 19.09 -19.42 -41.30
CA ASN A 132 19.54 -18.14 -41.83
C ASN A 132 19.16 -18.14 -43.32
N PRO A 133 18.19 -17.34 -43.78
CA PRO A 133 17.93 -17.27 -45.20
C PRO A 133 19.22 -16.71 -45.78
N GLY A 134 19.98 -17.60 -46.44
CA GLY A 134 21.24 -17.22 -47.08
C GLY A 134 21.00 -15.95 -47.85
N CYS A 135 21.93 -14.99 -47.70
CA CYS A 135 21.85 -13.68 -48.30
C CYS A 135 21.17 -13.71 -49.67
N GLU A 136 20.01 -13.07 -49.79
CA GLU A 136 19.47 -12.76 -51.10
C GLU A 136 20.40 -11.72 -51.73
N GLU A 137 20.96 -12.08 -52.88
CA GLU A 137 21.89 -11.26 -53.64
C GLU A 137 21.15 -10.02 -54.16
N PHE A 138 21.14 -8.95 -53.36
CA PHE A 138 20.67 -7.65 -53.82
C PHE A 138 21.73 -7.04 -54.75
N LYS A 139 21.31 -6.65 -55.97
CA LYS A 139 22.19 -6.05 -56.98
C LYS A 139 22.92 -4.84 -56.39
N GLY A 140 24.21 -4.99 -56.12
CA GLY A 140 25.08 -3.95 -55.56
C GLY A 140 25.49 -4.12 -54.10
N MET A 141 25.10 -5.20 -53.40
CA MET A 141 25.58 -5.50 -52.05
C MET A 141 26.06 -6.94 -51.95
N CYS A 142 27.38 -7.13 -52.07
CA CYS A 142 28.00 -8.43 -51.84
C CYS A 142 27.96 -8.76 -50.34
N CYS A 143 27.52 -9.98 -50.00
CA CYS A 143 27.62 -10.50 -48.65
C CYS A 143 29.04 -11.00 -48.38
N CYS A 144 29.86 -10.12 -47.80
CA CYS A 144 31.13 -10.53 -47.23
C CYS A 144 30.86 -11.37 -45.98
N ASN A 145 30.91 -12.70 -46.11
CA ASN A 145 31.23 -13.52 -44.95
C ASN A 145 32.63 -13.10 -44.47
N LEU A 146 32.76 -12.85 -43.17
CA LEU A 146 34.00 -12.45 -42.48
C LEU A 146 35.05 -13.58 -42.50
N SER A 147 35.60 -13.86 -43.68
CA SER A 147 36.89 -14.53 -43.84
C SER A 147 37.71 -13.65 -44.76
N VAL A 148 38.62 -12.93 -44.14
CA VAL A 148 39.53 -11.99 -44.77
C VAL A 148 40.47 -12.79 -45.65
N GLU A 149 40.13 -12.97 -46.93
CA GLU A 149 41.11 -13.10 -48.01
C GLU A 149 40.41 -13.15 -49.38
N ASN A 150 40.69 -12.12 -50.19
CA ASN A 150 40.57 -12.06 -51.65
C ASN A 150 39.22 -11.64 -52.26
N CYS A 151 38.95 -10.32 -52.28
CA CYS A 151 38.26 -9.69 -53.41
C CYS A 151 39.32 -9.14 -54.39
N LEU A 152 39.75 -9.97 -55.33
CA LEU A 152 40.56 -9.57 -56.49
C LEU A 152 39.66 -9.60 -57.74
N LYS A 153 39.52 -8.41 -58.37
CA LYS A 153 39.35 -8.07 -59.81
C LYS A 153 38.30 -8.89 -60.62
N ASP A 154 37.47 -8.29 -61.48
CA ASP A 154 37.63 -7.16 -62.40
C ASP A 154 36.36 -6.30 -62.48
#